data_AF-A0A098T5M1-F1
#
_entry.id   AF-A0A098T5M1-F1
#
_cell.length_a   1.000
_cell.length_b   1.000
_cell.length_c   1.000
_cell.angle_alpha   90.00
_cell.angle_beta   90.00
_cell.angle_gamma   90.00
#
_symmetry.space_group_name_H-M   'P 1'
#
loop_
_entity.id
_entity.type
_entity.pdbx_description
1 polymer ?
#
loop_
_entity_poly.entity_id
_entity_poly.type
_entity_poly.pdbx_seq_one_letter_code
_entity_poly.pdbx_strand_id
1 'polypeptide(L)'
;HHLAPPLLSRGVDARGRPLKRAFGPAIRPLFSVLAGLKGLRGTPFDPFGHTAERKMERGLIGWFESLMAQCVREVTPDTAGIWAEILAAPMEIRGFGPIKHDAVAAARARVEALLASAARPDGRMKVADSTVD
;
A
#
# COMPACT_ATOMS: atom_id res chain seq x y z
N HIS A 1 -24.85 -17.20 -0.97
CA HIS A 1 -23.78 -16.19 -1.15
C HIS A 1 -22.65 -16.81 -1.97
N HIS A 2 -22.27 -16.26 -3.11
CA HIS A 2 -21.09 -16.74 -3.84
C HIS A 2 -19.85 -16.06 -3.26
N LEU A 3 -18.88 -16.85 -2.80
CA LEU A 3 -17.63 -16.35 -2.25
C LEU A 3 -16.47 -17.09 -2.91
N ALA A 4 -15.34 -16.40 -3.04
CA ALA A 4 -14.06 -17.02 -3.35
C ALA A 4 -13.18 -16.85 -2.10
N PRO A 5 -13.39 -17.65 -1.05
CA PRO A 5 -12.59 -17.53 0.16
C PRO A 5 -11.12 -17.84 -0.14
N PRO A 6 -10.21 -16.87 0.05
CA PRO A 6 -8.80 -17.01 -0.35
C PRO A 6 -8.07 -18.12 0.43
N LEU A 7 -8.58 -18.52 1.59
CA LEU A 7 -8.01 -19.58 2.43
C LEU A 7 -8.61 -20.98 2.17
N LEU A 8 -9.71 -21.08 1.42
CA LEU A 8 -10.45 -22.34 1.20
C LEU A 8 -10.55 -22.72 -0.29
N SER A 9 -9.93 -21.96 -1.20
CA SER A 9 -9.82 -22.35 -2.60
C SER A 9 -8.77 -23.46 -2.75
N ARG A 10 -9.22 -24.73 -2.70
CA ARG A 10 -8.40 -25.92 -2.94
C ARG A 10 -8.08 -26.18 -4.43
N GLY A 11 -8.26 -25.19 -5.30
CA GLY A 11 -8.01 -25.35 -6.73
C GLY A 11 -8.21 -24.07 -7.53
N VAL A 12 -7.55 -24.05 -8.69
CA VAL A 12 -7.65 -23.02 -9.74
C VAL A 12 -8.41 -23.58 -10.93
N ASP A 13 -9.16 -22.74 -11.63
CA ASP A 13 -9.75 -23.10 -12.92
C ASP A 13 -8.66 -23.23 -14.01
N ALA A 14 -9.05 -23.70 -15.20
CA ALA A 14 -8.13 -23.84 -16.34
C ALA A 14 -7.49 -22.51 -16.81
N ARG A 15 -7.92 -21.37 -16.25
CA ARG A 15 -7.40 -20.02 -16.53
C ARG A 15 -6.62 -19.44 -15.35
N GLY A 16 -6.31 -20.26 -14.33
CA GLY A 16 -5.51 -19.87 -13.16
C GLY A 16 -6.28 -19.06 -12.11
N ARG A 17 -7.61 -18.93 -12.19
CA ARG A 17 -8.41 -18.17 -11.23
C ARG A 17 -8.97 -19.06 -10.11
N PRO A 18 -9.06 -18.59 -8.87
CA PRO A 18 -9.66 -19.35 -7.77
C PRO A 18 -11.11 -19.75 -8.09
N LEU A 19 -11.43 -21.03 -7.91
CA LEU A 19 -12.77 -21.58 -8.17
C LEU A 19 -13.83 -20.88 -7.30
N LYS A 20 -14.79 -20.21 -7.95
CA LYS A 20 -15.95 -19.59 -7.26
C LYS A 20 -16.85 -20.68 -6.69
N ARG A 21 -17.12 -20.66 -5.38
CA ARG A 21 -18.05 -21.59 -4.72
C ARG A 21 -19.30 -20.87 -4.24
N ALA A 22 -20.46 -21.49 -4.47
CA ALA A 22 -21.70 -21.07 -3.84
C ALA A 22 -21.70 -21.54 -2.38
N PHE A 23 -21.70 -20.60 -1.45
CA PHE A 23 -21.94 -20.89 -0.04
C PHE A 23 -23.43 -20.76 0.24
N GLY A 24 -24.02 -21.85 0.72
CA GLY A 24 -25.43 -21.93 1.09
C GLY A 24 -25.79 -21.03 2.29
N PRO A 25 -27.07 -21.05 2.73
CA PRO A 25 -27.57 -20.20 3.82
C PRO A 25 -26.77 -20.31 5.13
N ALA A 26 -26.14 -21.46 5.38
CA ALA A 26 -25.34 -21.77 6.56
C ALA A 26 -24.06 -20.90 6.73
N ILE A 27 -23.68 -20.07 5.75
CA ILE A 27 -22.54 -19.14 5.89
C ILE A 27 -22.89 -17.90 6.75
N ARG A 28 -24.16 -17.53 6.85
CA ARG A 28 -24.63 -16.35 7.60
C ARG A 28 -24.22 -16.36 9.09
N PRO A 29 -24.37 -17.47 9.84
CA PRO A 29 -23.91 -17.51 11.24
C PRO A 29 -22.38 -17.36 11.34
N LEU A 30 -21.60 -17.92 10.42
CA LEU A 30 -20.15 -17.75 10.38
C LEU A 30 -19.76 -16.27 10.22
N PHE A 31 -20.42 -15.54 9.32
CA PHE A 31 -20.18 -14.10 9.19
C PHE A 31 -20.58 -13.29 10.42
N SER A 32 -21.60 -13.73 11.15
CA SER A 32 -22.01 -13.07 12.41
C SER A 32 -20.93 -13.24 13.50
N VAL A 33 -20.33 -14.43 13.60
CA VAL A 33 -19.19 -14.69 14.48
C VAL A 33 -17.98 -13.85 14.06
N LEU A 34 -17.61 -13.86 12.78
CA LEU A 34 -16.50 -13.05 12.25
C LEU A 34 -16.72 -11.54 12.46
N ALA A 35 -17.97 -11.07 12.40
CA ALA A 35 -18.31 -9.68 12.71
C ALA A 35 -18.10 -9.35 14.20
N GLY A 36 -18.39 -10.28 15.11
CA GLY A 36 -18.07 -10.17 16.55
C GLY A 36 -16.57 -10.12 16.82
N LEU A 37 -15.75 -10.77 15.99
CA LEU A 37 -14.30 -10.77 16.05
C LEU A 37 -13.65 -9.50 15.45
N LYS A 38 -14.43 -8.46 15.13
CA LYS A 38 -13.89 -7.19 14.62
C LYS A 38 -12.84 -6.55 15.54
N GLY A 39 -12.90 -6.82 16.85
CA GLY A 39 -11.94 -6.33 17.83
C GLY A 39 -10.57 -6.98 17.75
N LEU A 40 -10.44 -8.13 17.08
CA LEU A 40 -9.14 -8.75 16.82
C LEU A 40 -8.35 -8.02 15.74
N ARG A 41 -8.99 -7.14 14.94
CA ARG A 41 -8.30 -6.38 13.89
C ARG A 41 -7.20 -5.50 14.50
N GLY A 42 -6.02 -5.55 13.90
CA GLY A 42 -4.85 -4.83 14.41
C GLY A 42 -4.17 -5.50 15.62
N THR A 43 -4.69 -6.63 16.10
CA THR A 43 -4.04 -7.45 17.14
C THR A 43 -3.24 -8.60 16.50
N PRO A 44 -2.29 -9.23 17.24
CA PRO A 44 -1.59 -10.42 16.76
C PRO A 44 -2.51 -11.60 16.39
N PHE A 45 -3.73 -11.63 16.94
CA PHE A 45 -4.73 -12.66 16.69
C PHE A 45 -5.63 -12.38 15.47
N ASP A 46 -5.31 -11.37 14.64
CA ASP A 46 -6.02 -11.12 13.38
C ASP A 46 -5.58 -12.11 12.28
N PRO A 47 -6.39 -13.11 11.91
CA PRO A 47 -6.03 -14.06 10.86
C PRO A 47 -5.85 -13.38 9.49
N PHE A 48 -6.52 -12.25 9.25
CA PHE A 48 -6.38 -11.46 8.02
C PHE A 48 -5.19 -10.49 8.10
N GLY A 49 -4.74 -10.17 9.31
CA GLY A 49 -3.64 -9.26 9.58
C GLY A 49 -2.29 -9.81 9.09
N HIS A 50 -2.14 -11.12 9.02
CA HIS A 50 -0.91 -11.81 8.57
C HIS A 50 -0.78 -11.96 7.05
N THR A 51 -1.79 -11.54 6.28
CA THR A 51 -1.69 -11.55 4.82
C THR A 51 -0.61 -10.57 4.34
N ALA A 52 0.07 -10.90 3.23
CA ALA A 52 1.13 -10.07 2.67
C ALA A 52 0.63 -8.64 2.36
N GLU A 53 -0.60 -8.52 1.85
CA GLU A 53 -1.23 -7.23 1.55
C GLU A 53 -1.46 -6.41 2.82
N ARG A 54 -2.04 -6.99 3.88
CA ARG A 54 -2.24 -6.27 5.15
C ARG A 54 -0.94 -5.90 5.85
N LYS A 55 0.10 -6.75 5.78
CA LYS A 55 1.43 -6.44 6.31
C LYS A 55 2.04 -5.25 5.55
N MET A 56 1.94 -5.24 4.23
CA MET A 56 2.40 -4.12 3.40
C MET A 56 1.66 -2.83 3.75
N GLU A 57 0.32 -2.85 3.83
CA GLU A 57 -0.48 -1.66 4.15
C GLU A 57 -0.11 -1.04 5.50
N ARG A 58 0.06 -1.86 6.54
CA ARG A 58 0.52 -1.35 7.84
C ARG A 58 1.95 -0.84 7.77
N GLY A 59 2.81 -1.49 7.00
CA GLY A 59 4.18 -1.02 6.77
C GLY A 59 4.26 0.34 6.07
N LEU A 60 3.27 0.70 5.23
CA LEU A 60 3.21 2.02 4.59
C LEU A 60 2.98 3.15 5.59
N ILE A 61 2.24 2.89 6.68
CA ILE A 61 2.03 3.88 7.75
C ILE A 61 3.38 4.22 8.39
N GLY A 62 4.10 3.20 8.88
CA GLY A 62 5.41 3.41 9.51
C GLY A 62 6.46 3.98 8.55
N TRP A 63 6.40 3.61 7.27
CA TRP A 63 7.24 4.24 6.25
C TRP A 63 6.92 5.74 6.10
N PHE A 64 5.66 6.13 5.98
CA PHE A 64 5.28 7.55 5.89
C PHE A 64 5.66 8.33 7.16
N GLU A 65 5.42 7.76 8.34
CA GLU A 65 5.85 8.36 9.62
C GLU A 65 7.36 8.58 9.66
N SER A 66 8.16 7.65 9.12
CA SER A 66 9.62 7.82 9.03
C SER A 66 10.02 8.96 8.11
N LEU A 67 9.32 9.15 6.98
CA LEU A 67 9.54 10.27 6.06
C LEU A 67 9.18 11.61 6.72
N MET A 68 8.06 11.68 7.44
CA MET A 68 7.70 12.87 8.19
C MET A 68 8.73 13.20 9.27
N ALA A 69 9.17 12.18 10.03
CA ALA A 69 10.18 12.37 11.06
C ALA A 69 11.52 12.84 10.47
N GLN A 70 11.90 12.34 9.29
CA GLN A 70 13.10 12.79 8.58
C GLN A 70 12.95 14.21 8.06
N CYS A 71 11.82 14.54 7.43
CA CYS A 71 11.50 15.88 6.93
C CYS A 71 11.66 16.94 8.02
N VAL A 72 11.09 16.71 9.21
CA VAL A 72 11.20 17.65 10.35
C VAL A 72 12.65 17.94 10.74
N ARG A 73 13.58 17.00 10.54
CA ARG A 73 15.00 17.19 10.89
C ARG A 73 15.83 17.81 9.77
N GLU A 74 15.47 17.57 8.52
CA GLU A 74 16.34 17.82 7.36
C GLU A 74 15.80 18.89 6.39
N VAL A 75 14.55 19.32 6.55
CA VAL A 75 13.96 20.34 5.68
C VAL A 75 14.66 21.69 5.83
N THR A 76 15.01 22.27 4.69
CA THR A 76 15.54 23.63 4.56
C THR A 76 14.69 24.41 3.56
N PRO A 77 14.77 25.75 3.51
CA PRO A 77 14.06 26.54 2.51
C PRO A 77 14.31 26.07 1.08
N ASP A 78 15.55 25.65 0.77
CA ASP A 78 15.95 25.20 -0.57
C ASP A 78 15.42 23.80 -0.93
N THR A 79 15.16 22.95 0.08
CA THR A 79 14.69 21.57 -0.12
C THR A 79 13.19 21.39 0.15
N ALA A 80 12.49 22.46 0.58
CA ALA A 80 11.08 22.41 0.95
C ALA A 80 10.18 21.87 -0.17
N GLY A 81 10.47 22.22 -1.43
CA GLY A 81 9.74 21.69 -2.60
C GLY A 81 9.92 20.18 -2.78
N ILE A 82 11.15 19.68 -2.63
CA ILE A 82 11.47 18.25 -2.74
C ILE A 82 10.78 17.47 -1.61
N TRP A 83 10.79 18.01 -0.39
CA TRP A 83 10.09 17.42 0.74
C TRP A 83 8.58 17.38 0.56
N ALA A 84 7.98 18.41 -0.06
CA ALA A 84 6.56 18.41 -0.40
C ALA A 84 6.23 17.27 -1.39
N GLU A 85 7.07 17.05 -2.40
CA GLU A 85 6.89 15.93 -3.34
C GLU A 85 7.06 14.55 -2.66
N ILE A 86 8.05 14.40 -1.78
CA ILE A 86 8.26 13.16 -1.01
C ILE A 86 7.02 12.83 -0.18
N LEU A 87 6.46 13.83 0.52
CA LEU A 87 5.29 13.63 1.39
C LEU A 87 3.98 13.47 0.59
N ALA A 88 3.94 13.92 -0.67
CA ALA A 88 2.81 13.70 -1.57
C ALA A 88 2.82 12.28 -2.19
N ALA A 89 3.99 11.65 -2.37
CA ALA A 89 4.12 10.35 -3.05
C ALA A 89 3.20 9.22 -2.50
N PRO A 90 2.97 9.08 -1.18
CA PRO A 90 2.01 8.08 -0.66
C PRO A 90 0.58 8.27 -1.17
N MET A 91 0.22 9.50 -1.53
CA MET A 91 -1.09 9.81 -2.11
C MET A 91 -1.22 9.29 -3.55
N GLU A 92 -0.16 8.85 -4.21
CA GLU A 92 -0.26 8.25 -5.56
C GLU A 92 -0.56 6.75 -5.50
N ILE A 93 -0.41 6.11 -4.33
CA ILE A 93 -0.65 4.68 -4.15
C ILE A 93 -2.16 4.40 -4.19
N ARG A 94 -2.62 3.77 -5.27
CA ARG A 94 -4.04 3.45 -5.55
C ARG A 94 -4.20 2.03 -6.09
N GLY A 95 -5.45 1.56 -6.17
CA GLY A 95 -5.78 0.22 -6.68
C GLY A 95 -5.78 -0.88 -5.61
N PHE A 96 -5.88 -2.13 -6.06
CA PHE A 96 -6.01 -3.32 -5.22
C PHE A 96 -5.09 -4.45 -5.70
N GLY A 97 -4.64 -5.32 -4.79
CA GLY A 97 -3.85 -6.49 -5.14
C GLY A 97 -2.57 -6.12 -5.93
N PRO A 98 -2.27 -6.78 -7.06
CA PRO A 98 -1.04 -6.55 -7.83
C PRO A 98 -0.80 -5.09 -8.22
N ILE A 99 -1.84 -4.39 -8.66
CA ILE A 99 -1.75 -2.97 -9.06
C ILE A 99 -1.24 -2.12 -7.89
N LYS A 100 -1.69 -2.41 -6.67
CA LYS A 100 -1.25 -1.70 -5.47
C LYS A 100 0.20 -2.03 -5.11
N HIS A 101 0.62 -3.28 -5.29
CA HIS A 101 2.01 -3.68 -5.07
C HIS A 101 2.97 -2.93 -6.00
N ASP A 102 2.64 -2.84 -7.29
CA ASP A 102 3.44 -2.12 -8.28
C ASP A 102 3.49 -0.61 -7.98
N ALA A 103 2.33 -0.02 -7.63
CA ALA A 103 2.25 1.38 -7.22
C ALA A 103 3.09 1.69 -5.97
N VAL A 104 3.10 0.79 -4.98
CA VAL A 104 3.96 0.92 -3.79
C VAL A 104 5.44 0.88 -4.16
N ALA A 105 5.84 -0.04 -5.03
CA ALA A 105 7.22 -0.15 -5.47
C ALA A 105 7.68 1.11 -6.22
N ALA A 106 6.85 1.61 -7.14
CA ALA A 106 7.11 2.84 -7.88
C ALA A 106 7.22 4.07 -6.96
N ALA A 107 6.29 4.22 -6.00
CA ALA A 107 6.31 5.33 -5.04
C ALA A 107 7.57 5.30 -4.17
N ARG A 108 8.01 4.12 -3.71
CA ARG A 108 9.25 3.99 -2.93
C ARG A 108 10.48 4.36 -3.73
N ALA A 109 10.60 3.88 -4.97
CA ALA A 109 11.70 4.23 -5.86
C ALA A 109 11.75 5.74 -6.15
N ARG A 110 10.59 6.37 -6.37
CA ARG A 110 10.50 7.82 -6.56
C ARG A 110 10.97 8.58 -5.33
N VAL A 111 10.50 8.20 -4.13
CA VAL A 111 10.92 8.83 -2.88
C VAL A 111 12.42 8.69 -2.64
N GLU A 112 12.99 7.51 -2.91
CA GLU A 112 14.44 7.30 -2.79
C GLU A 112 15.24 8.23 -3.72
N ALA A 113 14.80 8.39 -4.97
CA ALA A 113 15.40 9.34 -5.90
C ALA A 113 15.31 10.80 -5.41
N LEU A 114 14.15 11.21 -4.90
CA LEU A 114 13.95 12.56 -4.36
C LEU A 114 14.80 12.82 -3.11
N LEU A 115 14.92 11.84 -2.20
CA LEU A 115 15.80 11.94 -1.03
C LEU A 115 17.27 12.09 -1.44
N ALA A 116 17.72 11.36 -2.47
CA ALA A 116 19.07 11.49 -3.00
C ALA A 116 19.34 12.85 -3.67
N SER A 117 18.30 13.52 -4.19
CA SER A 117 18.36 14.89 -4.68
C SER A 117 18.39 15.91 -3.53
N ALA A 118 17.58 15.73 -2.49
CA ALA A 118 17.57 16.62 -1.32
C ALA A 118 18.93 16.66 -0.59
N ALA A 119 19.64 15.53 -0.55
CA ALA A 119 20.99 15.43 0.05
C ALA A 119 22.09 16.15 -0.76
N ARG A 120 21.81 16.55 -2.00
CA ARG A 120 22.72 17.30 -2.89
C ARG A 120 22.05 18.63 -3.27
N PRO A 121 22.11 19.66 -2.41
CA PRO A 121 21.42 20.93 -2.66
C PRO A 121 21.91 21.63 -3.94
N ASP A 122 23.08 21.25 -4.45
CA ASP A 122 23.73 21.74 -5.65
C ASP A 122 23.47 20.80 -6.85
N GLY A 123 22.25 20.85 -7.37
CA GLY A 123 21.88 20.08 -8.55
C GLY A 123 20.53 20.46 -9.12
N ARG A 124 20.47 21.58 -9.85
CA ARG A 124 19.32 22.01 -10.67
C ARG A 124 18.64 20.79 -11.31
N MET A 125 17.48 20.41 -10.78
CA MET A 125 16.58 19.50 -11.49
C MET A 125 16.15 20.25 -12.75
N LYS A 126 16.66 19.84 -13.91
CA LYS A 126 16.03 20.19 -15.19
C LYS A 126 14.64 19.58 -15.13
N VAL A 127 13.65 20.40 -14.75
CA VAL A 127 12.26 20.10 -15.06
C VAL A 127 12.26 19.89 -16.56
N ALA A 128 12.05 18.64 -16.98
CA ALA A 128 11.82 18.34 -18.38
C ALA A 128 10.55 19.11 -18.74
N ASP A 129 10.76 20.23 -19.42
CA ASP A 129 9.72 20.99 -20.09
C ASP A 129 9.01 19.98 -20.99
N SER A 130 7.81 19.60 -20.58
CA SER A 130 6.90 18.81 -21.41
C SER A 130 6.26 19.82 -22.33
N THR A 131 7.02 20.18 -23.37
CA THR A 131 6.50 20.77 -24.59
C THR A 131 5.42 19.83 -25.11
N VAL A 132 4.17 20.18 -24.82
CA VAL A 132 3.01 19.75 -25.60
C VAL A 132 2.91 20.77 -26.72
N ASP A 133 3.47 20.40 -27.87
CA ASP A 133 2.96 20.86 -29.18
C ASP A 133 1.61 20.18 -29.47
#